data_AF-A0A966TAQ4-F1
#
_entry.id   AF-A0A966TAQ4-F1
#
_cell.length_a   1.000
_cell.length_b   1.000
_cell.length_c   1.000
_cell.angle_alpha   90.00
_cell.angle_beta   90.00
_cell.angle_gamma   90.00
#
_symmetry.space_group_name_H-M   'P 1'
#
loop_
_entity.id
_entity.type
_entity.pdbx_description
1 polymer ?
#
loop_
_entity_poly.entity_id
_entity_poly.type
_entity_poly.pdbx_seq_one_letter_code
_entity_poly.pdbx_strand_id
1 'polypeptide(L)'
;MRNSRVLASLCAFSGFLLVVTTRGWRGLDQIPSDPGYDYVGERVQTGLSVIEFRPYLYADQSTLASIASSLPLETRAMFLTFASHLIWASCALVVYLALRRLMLHTITSLAGGLLLVTTPWAAQSAIGNYGNVRWPILVAATVVVAAEATNERPRVVPLTLATVAAALSNPLHPLLLVPLLIGAGRLASTHRKTFAISALPLMFGLTANLLNVGAGGHSEKITSFWDGAGLFWVSGQVLPSAIALTGLALSVRTIRVWSTHRLFAATLFVVVLLIAGASYRLGGIADRYYVAPAALAAIGALVWLVDTRTRSANVAKVLTIALAVVLVVPITRWFFVFPYLRSAPSWSTQVDAAQDKCDRGETTSFELLTSNGESVT
;
A
#
# COMPACT_ATOMS: atom_id res chain seq x y z
N MET A 1 -21.90 -20.38 13.89
CA MET A 1 -21.13 -19.11 14.01
C MET A 1 -19.81 -19.07 13.22
N ARG A 2 -19.09 -20.19 13.01
CA ARG A 2 -17.84 -20.19 12.21
C ARG A 2 -18.09 -19.88 10.72
N ASN A 3 -19.13 -20.48 10.14
CA ASN A 3 -19.48 -20.29 8.71
C ASN A 3 -19.87 -18.84 8.38
N SER A 4 -20.57 -18.14 9.27
CA SER A 4 -20.95 -16.73 9.03
C SER A 4 -19.76 -15.77 9.03
N ARG A 5 -18.69 -16.06 9.79
CA ARG A 5 -17.46 -15.25 9.77
C ARG A 5 -16.67 -15.46 8.50
N VAL A 6 -16.56 -16.71 8.02
CA VAL A 6 -15.88 -17.02 6.76
C VAL A 6 -16.62 -16.35 5.59
N LEU A 7 -17.95 -16.48 5.54
CA LEU A 7 -18.77 -15.84 4.53
C LEU A 7 -18.60 -14.31 4.52
N ALA A 8 -18.62 -13.68 5.70
CA ALA A 8 -18.43 -12.22 5.79
C ALA A 8 -17.05 -11.78 5.28
N SER A 9 -15.99 -12.54 5.58
CA SER A 9 -14.64 -12.26 5.05
C SER A 9 -14.56 -12.45 3.54
N LEU A 10 -15.19 -13.48 2.99
CA LEU A 10 -15.26 -13.70 1.55
C LEU A 10 -16.03 -12.58 0.85
N CYS A 11 -17.19 -12.18 1.37
CA CYS A 11 -17.95 -11.05 0.83
C CYS A 11 -17.15 -9.75 0.89
N ALA A 12 -16.42 -9.49 1.99
CA ALA A 12 -15.55 -8.32 2.11
C ALA A 12 -14.43 -8.36 1.05
N PHE A 13 -13.74 -9.49 0.92
CA PHE A 13 -12.69 -9.67 -0.08
C PHE A 13 -13.21 -9.46 -1.51
N SER A 14 -14.32 -10.10 -1.88
CA SER A 14 -14.93 -9.93 -3.21
C SER A 14 -15.35 -8.49 -3.46
N GLY A 15 -15.87 -7.79 -2.45
CA GLY A 15 -16.19 -6.37 -2.54
C GLY A 15 -14.94 -5.50 -2.78
N PHE A 16 -13.85 -5.75 -2.06
CA PHE A 16 -12.58 -5.04 -2.27
C PHE A 16 -11.99 -5.33 -3.66
N LEU A 17 -12.01 -6.59 -4.09
CA LEU A 17 -11.52 -7.00 -5.42
C LEU A 17 -12.34 -6.35 -6.54
N LEU A 18 -13.67 -6.32 -6.41
CA LEU A 18 -14.55 -5.64 -7.35
C LEU A 18 -14.19 -4.15 -7.45
N VAL A 19 -14.00 -3.47 -6.32
CA VAL A 19 -13.63 -2.05 -6.31
C VAL A 19 -12.29 -1.83 -7.02
N VAL A 20 -11.24 -2.56 -6.64
CA VAL A 20 -9.91 -2.39 -7.24
C VAL A 20 -9.94 -2.70 -8.74
N THR A 21 -10.59 -3.78 -9.14
CA THR A 21 -10.72 -4.16 -10.55
C THR A 21 -11.49 -3.11 -11.33
N THR A 22 -12.57 -2.55 -10.76
CA THR A 22 -13.32 -1.45 -11.39
C THR A 22 -12.49 -0.18 -11.51
N ARG A 23 -11.57 0.10 -10.58
CA ARG A 23 -10.65 1.24 -10.69
C ARG A 23 -9.60 1.04 -11.78
N GLY A 24 -9.07 -0.17 -11.89
CA GLY A 24 -7.98 -0.56 -12.80
C GLY A 24 -8.41 -1.15 -14.14
N TRP A 25 -9.71 -1.28 -14.43
CA TRP A 25 -10.18 -2.09 -15.58
C TRP A 25 -9.60 -1.64 -16.93
N ARG A 26 -9.38 -0.33 -17.11
CA ARG A 26 -8.80 0.25 -18.33
C ARG A 26 -7.30 0.01 -18.49
N GLY A 27 -6.63 -0.47 -17.46
CA GLY A 27 -5.20 -0.80 -17.45
C GLY A 27 -4.92 -2.29 -17.28
N LEU A 28 -5.93 -3.17 -17.42
CA LEU A 28 -5.78 -4.62 -17.18
C LEU A 28 -4.71 -5.28 -18.05
N ASP A 29 -4.58 -4.83 -19.30
CA ASP A 29 -3.63 -5.37 -20.26
C ASP A 29 -2.51 -4.35 -20.59
N GLN A 30 -1.96 -3.75 -19.54
CA GLN A 30 -0.90 -2.75 -19.63
C GLN A 30 0.24 -3.16 -18.70
N ILE A 31 1.48 -2.94 -19.15
CA ILE A 31 2.66 -3.12 -18.30
C ILE A 31 3.11 -1.75 -17.78
N PRO A 32 3.21 -1.53 -16.46
CA PRO A 32 3.73 -0.28 -15.91
C PRO A 32 5.17 -0.05 -16.39
N SER A 33 5.61 1.20 -16.43
CA SER A 33 7.02 1.51 -16.74
C SER A 33 7.97 1.43 -15.52
N ASP A 34 7.44 1.38 -14.29
CA ASP A 34 8.25 1.27 -13.08
C ASP A 34 7.58 0.37 -12.02
N PRO A 35 8.13 -0.82 -11.71
CA PRO A 35 9.23 -1.48 -12.39
C PRO A 35 8.75 -1.94 -13.76
N GLY A 36 9.42 -1.50 -14.82
CA GLY A 36 9.08 -1.79 -16.20
C GLY A 36 9.04 -3.27 -16.54
N TYR A 37 8.77 -3.59 -17.80
CA TYR A 37 8.88 -4.97 -18.29
C TYR A 37 10.29 -5.56 -18.10
N ASP A 38 11.33 -4.72 -17.98
CA ASP A 38 12.72 -5.11 -17.77
C ASP A 38 12.90 -6.16 -16.67
N TYR A 39 12.14 -6.03 -15.58
CA TYR A 39 12.17 -7.00 -14.48
C TYR A 39 11.63 -8.39 -14.88
N VAL A 40 10.61 -8.43 -15.72
CA VAL A 40 10.05 -9.68 -16.26
C VAL A 40 10.99 -10.25 -17.33
N GLY A 41 11.54 -9.38 -18.19
CA GLY A 41 12.51 -9.74 -19.23
C GLY A 41 13.78 -10.36 -18.65
N GLU A 42 14.34 -9.77 -17.59
CA GLU A 42 15.48 -10.32 -16.85
C GLU A 42 15.18 -11.75 -16.35
N ARG A 43 13.96 -11.98 -15.85
CA ARG A 43 13.54 -13.30 -15.36
C ARG A 43 13.35 -14.36 -16.43
N VAL A 44 13.11 -13.96 -17.67
CA VAL A 44 13.13 -14.90 -18.80
C VAL A 44 14.54 -15.47 -18.97
N GLN A 45 15.57 -14.67 -18.71
CA GLN A 45 16.97 -15.08 -18.86
C GLN A 45 17.52 -15.77 -17.61
N THR A 46 17.23 -15.25 -16.42
CA THR A 46 17.82 -15.73 -15.16
C THR A 46 17.02 -16.86 -14.48
N GLY A 47 15.77 -17.07 -14.88
CA GLY A 47 14.86 -18.02 -14.23
C GLY A 47 14.27 -17.49 -12.92
N LEU A 48 13.72 -18.40 -12.11
CA LEU A 48 12.94 -18.09 -10.91
C LEU A 48 13.81 -17.54 -9.76
N SER A 49 13.41 -16.38 -9.26
CA SER A 49 13.92 -15.82 -8.00
C SER A 49 12.76 -15.26 -7.17
N VAL A 50 12.82 -15.51 -5.87
CA VAL A 50 11.76 -15.12 -4.91
C VAL A 50 12.19 -13.92 -4.09
N ILE A 51 13.49 -13.77 -3.80
CA ILE A 51 14.02 -12.73 -2.92
C ILE A 51 15.20 -12.08 -3.62
N GLU A 52 15.20 -10.75 -3.65
CA GLU A 52 16.28 -9.93 -4.17
C GLU A 52 16.68 -8.83 -3.20
N PHE A 53 17.86 -8.28 -3.44
CA PHE A 53 18.41 -7.19 -2.64
C PHE A 53 18.49 -5.87 -3.42
N ARG A 54 18.21 -5.82 -4.73
CA ARG A 54 18.48 -4.62 -5.57
C ARG A 54 17.20 -3.89 -6.00
N PRO A 55 16.92 -2.65 -5.54
CA PRO A 55 17.79 -1.75 -4.77
C PRO A 55 17.75 -1.92 -3.25
N TYR A 56 16.81 -2.72 -2.72
CA TYR A 56 16.69 -3.09 -1.31
C TYR A 56 16.21 -4.55 -1.20
N LEU A 57 16.09 -5.11 0.00
CA LEU A 57 15.51 -6.44 0.21
C LEU A 57 14.01 -6.45 -0.14
N TYR A 58 13.62 -7.18 -1.18
CA TYR A 58 12.22 -7.43 -1.50
C TYR A 58 11.99 -8.81 -2.12
N ALA A 59 10.74 -9.26 -2.01
CA ALA A 59 10.25 -10.50 -2.55
C ALA A 59 8.99 -10.32 -3.39
N ASP A 60 8.22 -9.25 -3.17
CA ASP A 60 6.95 -9.00 -3.84
C ASP A 60 7.09 -8.87 -5.35
N GLN A 61 7.88 -7.90 -5.83
CA GLN A 61 8.05 -7.67 -7.27
C GLN A 61 8.78 -8.83 -7.95
N SER A 62 9.82 -9.34 -7.29
CA SER A 62 10.65 -10.45 -7.76
C SER A 62 9.83 -11.72 -7.99
N THR A 63 8.97 -12.08 -7.03
CA THR A 63 8.11 -13.26 -7.14
C THR A 63 7.09 -13.11 -8.26
N LEU A 64 6.45 -11.94 -8.37
CA LEU A 64 5.46 -11.69 -9.41
C LEU A 64 6.09 -11.73 -10.81
N ALA A 65 7.26 -11.09 -10.99
CA ALA A 65 8.00 -11.13 -12.25
C ALA A 65 8.45 -12.54 -12.62
N SER A 66 8.94 -13.32 -11.66
CA SER A 66 9.36 -14.71 -11.88
C SER A 66 8.20 -15.64 -12.28
N ILE A 67 7.01 -15.44 -11.70
CA ILE A 67 5.83 -16.19 -12.12
C ILE A 67 5.39 -15.74 -13.52
N ALA A 68 5.35 -14.44 -13.77
CA ALA A 68 4.95 -13.89 -15.06
C ALA A 68 5.88 -14.32 -16.21
N SER A 69 7.18 -14.45 -15.97
CA SER A 69 8.14 -14.87 -17.01
C SER A 69 7.89 -16.31 -17.50
N SER A 70 7.29 -17.16 -16.66
CA SER A 70 6.89 -18.53 -17.02
C SER A 70 5.59 -18.61 -17.83
N LEU A 71 4.85 -17.51 -17.96
CA LEU A 71 3.61 -17.45 -18.73
C LEU A 71 3.87 -17.03 -20.19
N PRO A 72 2.97 -17.39 -21.12
CA PRO A 72 3.02 -16.90 -22.50
C PRO A 72 3.07 -15.37 -22.55
N LEU A 73 3.86 -14.83 -23.48
CA LEU A 73 4.20 -13.41 -23.58
C LEU A 73 2.96 -12.51 -23.59
N GLU A 74 1.95 -12.90 -24.35
CA GLU A 74 0.67 -12.22 -24.53
C GLU A 74 -0.17 -12.12 -23.24
N THR A 75 0.07 -13.00 -22.25
CA THR A 75 -0.71 -13.03 -21.00
C THR A 75 -0.04 -12.33 -19.81
N ARG A 76 1.24 -11.94 -19.94
CA ARG A 76 2.05 -11.45 -18.82
C ARG A 76 1.48 -10.18 -18.18
N ALA A 77 1.04 -9.22 -19.00
CA ALA A 77 0.47 -7.96 -18.51
C ALA A 77 -0.82 -8.17 -17.71
N MET A 78 -1.75 -8.96 -18.26
CA MET A 78 -2.99 -9.32 -17.59
C MET A 78 -2.75 -10.03 -16.26
N PHE A 79 -1.83 -11.00 -16.24
CA PHE A 79 -1.47 -11.70 -15.02
C PHE A 79 -0.94 -10.75 -13.95
N LEU A 80 0.06 -9.93 -14.28
CA LEU A 80 0.68 -9.00 -13.33
C LEU A 80 -0.32 -8.00 -12.76
N THR A 81 -1.17 -7.45 -13.62
CA THR A 81 -2.21 -6.50 -13.20
C THR A 81 -3.24 -7.16 -12.30
N PHE A 82 -3.72 -8.35 -12.67
CA PHE A 82 -4.68 -9.10 -11.87
C PHE A 82 -4.09 -9.55 -10.52
N ALA A 83 -2.84 -10.02 -10.52
CA ALA A 83 -2.12 -10.38 -9.29
C ALA A 83 -1.95 -9.17 -8.37
N SER A 84 -1.62 -7.99 -8.91
CA SER A 84 -1.61 -6.73 -8.16
C SER A 84 -2.98 -6.47 -7.52
N HIS A 85 -4.08 -6.58 -8.26
CA HIS A 85 -5.44 -6.39 -7.72
C HIS A 85 -5.77 -7.37 -6.59
N LEU A 86 -5.37 -8.65 -6.71
CA LEU A 86 -5.54 -9.65 -5.66
C LEU A 86 -4.77 -9.28 -4.39
N ILE A 87 -3.54 -8.76 -4.51
CA ILE A 87 -2.74 -8.31 -3.37
C ILE A 87 -3.39 -7.11 -2.69
N TRP A 88 -3.86 -6.13 -3.46
CA TRP A 88 -4.60 -4.97 -2.93
C TRP A 88 -5.85 -5.40 -2.16
N ALA A 89 -6.67 -6.29 -2.73
CA ALA A 89 -7.88 -6.80 -2.07
C ALA A 89 -7.55 -7.61 -0.81
N SER A 90 -6.48 -8.39 -0.83
CA SER A 90 -5.99 -9.15 0.32
C SER A 90 -5.52 -8.23 1.45
N CYS A 91 -4.78 -7.17 1.12
CA CYS A 91 -4.34 -6.16 2.09
C CYS A 91 -5.54 -5.45 2.73
N ALA A 92 -6.57 -5.11 1.95
CA ALA A 92 -7.80 -4.51 2.47
C ALA A 92 -8.59 -5.47 3.37
N LEU A 93 -8.62 -6.76 3.04
CA LEU A 93 -9.17 -7.79 3.92
C LEU A 93 -8.41 -7.87 5.24
N VAL A 94 -7.08 -7.82 5.21
CA VAL A 94 -6.24 -7.80 6.42
C VAL A 94 -6.55 -6.57 7.28
N VAL A 95 -6.68 -5.38 6.68
CA VAL A 95 -7.11 -4.16 7.38
C VAL A 95 -8.49 -4.36 8.02
N TYR A 96 -9.47 -4.87 7.28
CA TYR A 96 -10.80 -5.19 7.80
C TYR A 96 -10.72 -6.12 9.02
N LEU A 97 -9.98 -7.23 8.93
CA LEU A 97 -9.84 -8.20 10.00
C LEU A 97 -9.12 -7.63 11.24
N ALA A 98 -8.10 -6.80 11.04
CA ALA A 98 -7.40 -6.12 12.13
C ALA A 98 -8.31 -5.13 12.85
N LEU A 99 -9.12 -4.35 12.12
CA LEU A 99 -10.10 -3.45 12.71
C LEU A 99 -11.23 -4.19 13.44
N ARG A 100 -11.67 -5.35 12.93
CA ARG A 100 -12.62 -6.23 13.63
C ARG A 100 -12.07 -6.74 14.95
N ARG A 101 -10.76 -7.01 15.00
CA ARG A 101 -10.07 -7.43 16.21
C ARG A 101 -9.94 -6.32 17.26
N LEU A 102 -9.96 -5.06 16.84
CA LEU A 102 -10.13 -3.90 17.72
C LEU A 102 -11.58 -3.70 18.19
N MET A 103 -12.46 -4.69 17.99
CA MET A 103 -13.87 -4.66 18.40
C MET A 103 -14.68 -3.55 17.72
N LEU A 104 -14.26 -3.11 16.53
CA LEU A 104 -15.03 -2.15 15.73
C LEU A 104 -16.21 -2.84 15.02
N HIS A 105 -17.28 -2.06 14.80
CA HIS A 105 -18.45 -2.52 14.05
C HIS A 105 -18.09 -2.89 12.61
N THR A 106 -18.86 -3.83 12.03
CA THR A 106 -18.56 -4.42 10.70
C THR A 106 -18.44 -3.35 9.63
N ILE A 107 -19.37 -2.39 9.63
CA ILE A 107 -19.41 -1.29 8.67
C ILE A 107 -18.16 -0.42 8.80
N THR A 108 -17.73 -0.08 10.02
CA THR A 108 -16.50 0.69 10.24
C THR A 108 -15.27 -0.07 9.75
N SER A 109 -15.19 -1.37 10.04
CA SER A 109 -14.07 -2.19 9.55
C SER A 109 -14.06 -2.30 8.03
N LEU A 110 -15.24 -2.44 7.40
CA LEU A 110 -15.39 -2.46 5.94
C LEU A 110 -14.95 -1.12 5.34
N ALA A 111 -15.38 -0.01 5.93
CA ALA A 111 -14.96 1.33 5.55
C ALA A 111 -13.44 1.48 5.65
N GLY A 112 -12.79 0.94 6.68
CA GLY A 112 -11.33 0.95 6.80
C GLY A 112 -10.62 0.20 5.67
N GLY A 113 -11.13 -0.98 5.28
CA GLY A 113 -10.63 -1.71 4.11
C GLY A 113 -10.88 -0.96 2.79
N LEU A 114 -12.07 -0.36 2.64
CA LEU A 114 -12.42 0.47 1.48
C LEU A 114 -11.47 1.66 1.35
N LEU A 115 -11.17 2.36 2.44
CA LEU A 115 -10.27 3.51 2.44
C LEU A 115 -8.88 3.18 1.88
N LEU A 116 -8.39 1.95 2.04
CA LEU A 116 -7.17 1.49 1.36
C LEU A 116 -7.42 1.38 -0.15
N VAL A 117 -8.37 0.56 -0.59
CA VAL A 117 -8.60 0.28 -2.02
C VAL A 117 -9.21 1.43 -2.81
N THR A 118 -9.71 2.47 -2.13
CA THR A 118 -10.19 3.71 -2.75
C THR A 118 -9.19 4.85 -2.61
N THR A 119 -7.99 4.63 -2.08
CA THR A 119 -6.98 5.70 -1.92
C THR A 119 -6.76 6.41 -3.26
N PRO A 120 -7.01 7.73 -3.35
CA PRO A 120 -7.07 8.41 -4.65
C PRO A 120 -5.72 8.50 -5.34
N TRP A 121 -4.65 8.73 -4.59
CA TRP A 121 -3.30 8.85 -5.15
C TRP A 121 -2.74 7.56 -5.75
N ALA A 122 -3.38 6.43 -5.47
CA ALA A 122 -3.05 5.17 -6.12
C ALA A 122 -3.40 5.15 -7.63
N ALA A 123 -4.24 6.08 -8.10
CA ALA A 123 -4.70 6.14 -9.48
C ALA A 123 -3.62 6.49 -10.51
N GLN A 124 -2.53 7.15 -10.10
CA GLN A 124 -1.50 7.58 -11.04
C GLN A 124 -0.58 6.43 -11.45
N SER A 125 0.02 5.72 -10.48
CA SER A 125 0.98 4.65 -10.80
C SER A 125 0.86 3.38 -9.95
N ALA A 126 -0.09 3.25 -9.02
CA ALA A 126 -0.07 2.17 -8.04
C ALA A 126 -1.10 1.04 -8.28
N ILE A 127 -2.29 1.35 -8.79
CA ILE A 127 -3.32 0.34 -9.08
C ILE A 127 -2.95 -0.40 -10.35
N GLY A 128 -2.93 -1.73 -10.28
CA GLY A 128 -2.54 -2.57 -11.42
C GLY A 128 -1.04 -2.65 -11.66
N ASN A 129 -0.26 -1.78 -11.03
CA ASN A 129 1.19 -1.86 -11.05
C ASN A 129 1.67 -2.89 -10.01
N TYR A 130 2.31 -3.96 -10.49
CA TYR A 130 2.79 -5.04 -9.64
C TYR A 130 3.97 -4.66 -8.75
N GLY A 131 4.77 -3.65 -9.10
CA GLY A 131 5.84 -3.19 -8.23
C GLY A 131 5.41 -2.21 -7.14
N ASN A 132 4.26 -1.56 -7.31
CA ASN A 132 3.71 -0.69 -6.29
C ASN A 132 2.83 -1.41 -5.25
N VAL A 133 2.76 -2.75 -5.29
CA VAL A 133 2.07 -3.57 -4.27
C VAL A 133 2.74 -3.49 -2.89
N ARG A 134 3.99 -3.06 -2.81
CA ARG A 134 4.68 -2.73 -1.54
C ARG A 134 3.93 -1.71 -0.67
N TRP A 135 3.15 -0.81 -1.28
CA TRP A 135 2.42 0.24 -0.54
C TRP A 135 1.20 -0.30 0.21
N PRO A 136 0.24 -1.01 -0.42
CA PRO A 136 -0.84 -1.64 0.31
C PRO A 136 -0.35 -2.68 1.32
N ILE A 137 0.75 -3.39 1.04
CA ILE A 137 1.39 -4.31 2.01
C ILE A 137 1.87 -3.53 3.25
N LEU A 138 2.58 -2.40 3.06
CA LEU A 138 3.03 -1.56 4.16
C LEU A 138 1.85 -1.01 5.00
N VAL A 139 0.75 -0.59 4.35
CA VAL A 139 -0.46 -0.14 5.05
C VAL A 139 -1.06 -1.25 5.90
N ALA A 140 -1.30 -2.42 5.30
CA ALA A 140 -1.90 -3.56 6.00
C ALA A 140 -1.02 -4.01 7.17
N ALA A 141 0.29 -4.09 6.97
CA ALA A 141 1.24 -4.43 8.02
C ALA A 141 1.21 -3.40 9.15
N THR A 142 1.26 -2.10 8.83
CA THR A 142 1.19 -1.01 9.83
C THR A 142 -0.08 -1.08 10.66
N VAL A 143 -1.23 -1.32 10.02
CA VAL A 143 -2.52 -1.48 10.72
C VAL A 143 -2.50 -2.68 11.66
N VAL A 144 -1.99 -3.84 11.22
CA VAL A 144 -1.87 -5.03 12.08
C VAL A 144 -0.94 -4.76 13.26
N VAL A 145 0.24 -4.19 13.00
CA VAL A 145 1.25 -3.92 14.04
C VAL A 145 0.71 -2.93 15.07
N ALA A 146 0.07 -1.84 14.64
CA ALA A 146 -0.56 -0.88 15.53
C ALA A 146 -1.74 -1.51 16.31
N ALA A 147 -2.53 -2.38 15.67
CA ALA A 147 -3.65 -3.05 16.34
C ALA A 147 -3.17 -3.99 17.45
N GLU A 148 -2.12 -4.78 17.21
CA GLU A 148 -1.55 -5.65 18.25
C GLU A 148 -0.81 -4.86 19.32
N ALA A 149 -0.06 -3.80 18.96
CA ALA A 149 0.63 -2.94 19.92
C ALA A 149 -0.32 -2.29 20.94
N THR A 150 -1.54 -2.00 20.51
CA THR A 150 -2.59 -1.39 21.34
C THR A 150 -3.53 -2.40 22.00
N ASN A 151 -3.49 -3.67 21.58
CA ASN A 151 -4.23 -4.74 22.23
C ASN A 151 -3.62 -5.10 23.60
N GLU A 152 -4.43 -5.51 24.57
CA GLU A 152 -3.93 -6.00 25.86
C GLU A 152 -3.29 -7.38 25.75
N ARG A 153 -3.71 -8.18 24.77
CA ARG A 153 -3.22 -9.54 24.52
C ARG A 153 -2.71 -9.66 23.08
N PRO A 154 -1.53 -9.09 22.78
CA PRO A 154 -0.96 -9.15 21.44
C PRO A 154 -0.74 -10.60 21.01
N ARG A 155 -1.01 -10.90 19.74
CA ARG A 155 -0.73 -12.22 19.15
C ARG A 155 0.52 -12.15 18.30
N VAL A 156 1.48 -13.02 18.61
CA VAL A 156 2.76 -13.11 17.88
C VAL A 156 2.58 -13.47 16.41
N VAL A 157 1.67 -14.38 16.06
CA VAL A 157 1.51 -14.86 14.68
C VAL A 157 1.13 -13.75 13.69
N PRO A 158 -0.01 -13.03 13.84
CA PRO A 158 -0.37 -11.96 12.91
C PRO A 158 0.67 -10.83 12.92
N LEU A 159 1.26 -10.53 14.08
CA LEU A 159 2.28 -9.50 14.22
C LEU A 159 3.55 -9.86 13.42
N THR A 160 4.07 -11.07 13.57
CA THR A 160 5.25 -11.55 12.85
C THR A 160 4.99 -11.69 11.35
N LEU A 161 3.82 -12.18 10.94
CA LEU A 161 3.47 -12.24 9.51
C LEU A 161 3.43 -10.84 8.88
N ALA A 162 2.86 -9.86 9.58
CA ALA A 162 2.85 -8.47 9.13
C ALA A 162 4.26 -7.88 9.01
N THR A 163 5.14 -8.14 9.99
CA THR A 163 6.51 -7.60 9.95
C THR A 163 7.39 -8.30 8.91
N VAL A 164 7.22 -9.61 8.69
CA VAL A 164 7.86 -10.33 7.57
C VAL A 164 7.40 -9.76 6.23
N ALA A 165 6.09 -9.61 6.02
CA ALA A 165 5.55 -9.07 4.77
C ALA A 165 6.07 -7.66 4.47
N ALA A 166 6.15 -6.79 5.48
CA ALA A 166 6.72 -5.45 5.31
C ALA A 166 8.22 -5.50 5.00
N ALA A 167 9.00 -6.28 5.76
CA ALA A 167 10.45 -6.39 5.60
C ALA A 167 10.87 -6.96 4.24
N LEU A 168 10.02 -7.81 3.63
CA LEU A 168 10.24 -8.41 2.32
C LEU A 168 9.54 -7.66 1.18
N SER A 169 9.07 -6.43 1.37
CA SER A 169 8.41 -5.68 0.28
C SER A 169 8.76 -4.21 0.24
N ASN A 170 9.06 -3.59 1.38
CA ASN A 170 9.11 -2.14 1.47
C ASN A 170 10.34 -1.65 2.25
N PRO A 171 11.15 -0.72 1.71
CA PRO A 171 12.34 -0.22 2.40
C PRO A 171 12.01 0.64 3.63
N LEU A 172 10.75 1.08 3.77
CA LEU A 172 10.25 1.84 4.92
C LEU A 172 9.75 0.95 6.06
N HIS A 173 9.90 -0.37 5.94
CA HIS A 173 9.53 -1.31 7.00
C HIS A 173 10.14 -1.03 8.38
N PRO A 174 11.34 -0.41 8.55
CA PRO A 174 11.88 -0.15 9.89
C PRO A 174 11.02 0.82 10.70
N LEU A 175 10.18 1.62 10.05
CA LEU A 175 9.25 2.53 10.72
C LEU A 175 8.19 1.78 11.54
N LEU A 176 7.95 0.49 11.26
CA LEU A 176 7.08 -0.38 12.06
C LEU A 176 7.70 -0.72 13.43
N LEU A 177 8.97 -0.43 13.67
CA LEU A 177 9.55 -0.53 15.02
C LEU A 177 8.88 0.44 16.00
N VAL A 178 8.38 1.59 15.54
CA VAL A 178 7.72 2.58 16.41
C VAL A 178 6.48 2.01 17.12
N PRO A 179 5.46 1.46 16.42
CA PRO A 179 4.35 0.82 17.11
C PRO A 179 4.78 -0.37 17.97
N LEU A 180 5.80 -1.15 17.59
CA LEU A 180 6.32 -2.23 18.43
C LEU A 180 6.93 -1.72 19.74
N LEU A 181 7.69 -0.63 19.70
CA LEU A 181 8.28 0.03 20.88
C LEU A 181 7.19 0.60 21.80
N ILE A 182 6.14 1.21 21.22
CA ILE A 182 4.97 1.67 21.98
C ILE A 182 4.31 0.49 22.69
N GLY A 183 4.09 -0.63 21.99
CA GLY A 183 3.52 -1.85 22.58
C GLY A 183 4.39 -2.43 23.71
N ALA A 184 5.70 -2.54 23.49
CA ALA A 184 6.64 -3.07 24.48
C ALA A 184 6.81 -2.18 25.72
N GLY A 185 6.72 -0.86 25.56
CA GLY A 185 6.77 0.10 26.65
C GLY A 185 5.48 0.12 27.48
N ARG A 186 4.32 -0.09 26.85
CA ARG A 186 3.01 -0.06 27.51
C ARG A 186 2.67 -1.35 28.26
N LEU A 187 3.00 -2.50 27.68
CA LEU A 187 2.53 -3.79 28.18
C LEU A 187 3.49 -4.41 29.20
N ALA A 188 2.95 -5.30 30.04
CA ALA A 188 3.71 -6.06 31.03
C ALA A 188 4.87 -6.83 30.38
N SER A 189 5.93 -7.09 31.17
CA SER A 189 7.15 -7.76 30.71
C SER A 189 6.90 -9.12 30.04
N THR A 190 5.84 -9.81 30.44
CA THR A 190 5.38 -11.08 29.86
C THR A 190 5.08 -11.00 28.36
N HIS A 191 4.60 -9.85 27.88
CA HIS A 191 4.27 -9.63 26.46
C HIS A 191 5.43 -9.04 25.66
N ARG A 192 6.50 -8.56 26.29
CA ARG A 192 7.67 -7.97 25.60
C ARG A 192 8.35 -8.94 24.64
N LYS A 193 8.37 -10.24 24.98
CA LYS A 193 8.89 -11.30 24.10
C LYS A 193 8.16 -11.36 22.75
N THR A 194 6.84 -11.10 22.74
CA THR A 194 6.04 -11.07 21.50
C THR A 194 6.55 -9.97 20.56
N PHE A 195 6.75 -8.76 21.09
CA PHE A 195 7.26 -7.63 20.30
C PHE A 195 8.71 -7.83 19.88
N ALA A 196 9.56 -8.40 20.74
CA ALA A 196 10.94 -8.70 20.41
C ALA A 196 11.04 -9.70 19.24
N ILE A 197 10.30 -10.80 19.28
CA ILE A 197 10.26 -11.79 18.19
C ILE A 197 9.77 -11.14 16.90
N SER A 198 8.68 -10.38 16.95
CA SER A 198 8.14 -9.75 15.76
C SER A 198 8.98 -8.58 15.22
N ALA A 199 9.92 -8.04 16.01
CA ALA A 199 10.89 -7.05 15.53
C ALA A 199 12.03 -7.67 14.72
N LEU A 200 12.33 -8.97 14.89
CA LEU A 200 13.44 -9.64 14.20
C LEU A 200 13.39 -9.53 12.67
N PRO A 201 12.24 -9.75 11.98
CA PRO A 201 12.17 -9.57 10.53
C PRO A 201 12.48 -8.13 10.10
N LEU A 202 12.05 -7.14 10.88
CA LEU A 202 12.29 -5.73 10.55
C LEU A 202 13.78 -5.39 10.69
N MET A 203 14.40 -5.86 11.78
CA MET A 203 15.84 -5.67 12.01
C MET A 203 16.66 -6.39 10.95
N PHE A 204 16.29 -7.62 10.58
CA PHE A 204 16.94 -8.34 9.50
C PHE A 204 16.87 -7.57 8.17
N GLY A 205 15.68 -7.13 7.77
CA GLY A 205 15.52 -6.34 6.55
C GLY A 205 16.25 -5.00 6.60
N LEU A 206 16.32 -4.35 7.78
CA LEU A 206 17.08 -3.12 7.95
C LEU A 206 18.58 -3.38 7.75
N THR A 207 19.12 -4.41 8.42
CA THR A 207 20.53 -4.79 8.27
C THR A 207 20.84 -5.18 6.83
N ALA A 208 19.98 -5.95 6.16
CA ALA A 208 20.14 -6.29 4.75
C ALA A 208 20.23 -5.04 3.86
N ASN A 209 19.32 -4.08 4.05
CA ASN A 209 19.31 -2.83 3.28
C ASN A 209 20.55 -1.97 3.59
N LEU A 210 20.98 -1.90 4.85
CA LEU A 210 22.19 -1.18 5.27
C LEU A 210 23.49 -1.85 4.83
N LEU A 211 23.48 -3.14 4.49
CA LEU A 211 24.63 -3.79 3.87
C LEU A 211 24.64 -3.60 2.35
N ASN A 212 23.52 -3.16 1.75
CA ASN A 212 23.38 -2.97 0.32
C ASN A 212 23.39 -1.49 -0.14
N VAL A 213 24.06 -0.60 0.60
CA VAL A 213 24.04 0.87 0.40
C VAL A 213 24.59 1.33 -0.96
N GLY A 214 25.09 0.43 -1.81
CA GLY A 214 25.60 0.75 -3.14
C GLY A 214 24.56 0.86 -4.27
N ALA A 215 23.28 0.51 -4.05
CA ALA A 215 22.36 0.22 -5.16
C ALA A 215 21.05 1.04 -5.24
N GLY A 216 20.79 1.98 -4.33
CA GLY A 216 19.42 2.51 -4.17
C GLY A 216 19.28 3.99 -3.83
N GLY A 217 19.07 4.80 -4.86
CA GLY A 217 18.54 6.16 -4.78
C GLY A 217 18.34 6.68 -6.20
N HIS A 218 17.16 7.24 -6.52
CA HIS A 218 17.04 7.95 -7.80
C HIS A 218 18.00 9.15 -7.75
N SER A 219 18.92 9.23 -8.72
CA SER A 219 19.84 10.36 -8.89
C SER A 219 19.09 11.67 -9.11
N GLU A 220 17.88 11.58 -9.67
CA GLU A 220 16.96 12.68 -9.86
C GLU A 220 15.73 12.52 -8.98
N LYS A 221 15.45 13.53 -8.15
CA LYS A 221 14.25 13.57 -7.30
C LYS A 221 13.60 14.94 -7.39
N ILE A 222 12.28 14.96 -7.49
CA ILE A 222 11.52 16.20 -7.47
C ILE A 222 11.39 16.65 -6.01
N THR A 223 12.06 17.74 -5.65
CA THR A 223 12.10 18.26 -4.26
C THR A 223 11.21 19.47 -4.04
N SER A 224 10.65 20.04 -5.09
CA SER A 224 9.72 21.18 -5.01
C SER A 224 8.55 20.95 -5.94
N PHE A 225 7.39 21.51 -5.60
CA PHE A 225 6.28 21.57 -6.55
C PHE A 225 6.70 22.39 -7.77
N TRP A 226 6.26 21.94 -8.94
CA TRP A 226 6.43 22.64 -10.20
C TRP A 226 5.16 23.40 -10.56
N ASP A 227 5.31 24.38 -11.45
CA ASP A 227 4.18 25.12 -11.99
C ASP A 227 3.22 24.16 -12.70
N GLY A 228 1.96 24.15 -12.28
CA GLY A 228 0.95 23.24 -12.82
C GLY A 228 0.85 21.87 -12.13
N ALA A 229 1.58 21.60 -11.05
CA ALA A 229 1.38 20.37 -10.24
C ALA A 229 -0.10 20.21 -9.81
N GLY A 230 -0.83 21.28 -9.58
CA GLY A 230 -2.27 21.22 -9.32
C GLY A 230 -2.63 20.42 -8.07
N LEU A 231 -3.94 20.16 -7.91
CA LEU A 231 -4.47 19.68 -6.63
C LEU A 231 -4.07 18.23 -6.30
N PHE A 232 -3.86 17.38 -7.30
CA PHE A 232 -3.51 15.97 -7.08
C PHE A 232 -2.20 15.82 -6.29
N TRP A 233 -1.14 16.46 -6.79
CA TRP A 233 0.20 16.40 -6.21
C TRP A 233 0.28 17.12 -4.87
N VAL A 234 -0.28 18.33 -4.78
CA VAL A 234 -0.24 19.14 -3.54
C VAL A 234 -1.02 18.45 -2.41
N SER A 235 -2.24 17.99 -2.71
CA SER A 235 -3.05 17.32 -1.69
C SER A 235 -2.44 15.98 -1.26
N GLY A 236 -1.80 15.23 -2.16
CA GLY A 236 -1.16 13.95 -1.81
C GLY A 236 -0.03 14.09 -0.82
N GLN A 237 0.77 15.13 -0.98
CA GLN A 237 1.89 15.40 -0.09
C GLN A 237 1.46 15.99 1.26
N VAL A 238 0.48 16.90 1.27
CA VAL A 238 0.16 17.74 2.44
C VAL A 238 -1.00 17.17 3.25
N LEU A 239 -2.05 16.67 2.60
CA LEU A 239 -3.30 16.31 3.28
C LEU A 239 -3.14 15.18 4.30
N PRO A 240 -2.43 14.07 4.01
CA PRO A 240 -2.24 13.01 5.00
C PRO A 240 -1.53 13.49 6.27
N SER A 241 -0.49 14.31 6.11
CA SER A 241 0.25 14.89 7.24
C SER A 241 -0.60 15.90 8.01
N ALA A 242 -1.41 16.72 7.34
CA ALA A 242 -2.33 17.65 7.99
C ALA A 242 -3.40 16.92 8.82
N ILE A 243 -3.98 15.83 8.28
CA ILE A 243 -4.92 14.97 9.01
C ILE A 243 -4.24 14.36 10.23
N ALA A 244 -3.02 13.83 10.07
CA ALA A 244 -2.28 13.20 11.17
C ALA A 244 -1.89 14.20 12.27
N LEU A 245 -1.35 15.37 11.93
CA LEU A 245 -1.02 16.43 12.90
C LEU A 245 -2.26 16.90 13.66
N THR A 246 -3.35 17.16 12.94
CA THR A 246 -4.62 17.58 13.55
C THR A 246 -5.16 16.48 14.46
N GLY A 247 -5.17 15.22 14.00
CA GLY A 247 -5.61 14.07 14.76
C GLY A 247 -4.79 13.84 16.03
N LEU A 248 -3.47 14.04 15.98
CA LEU A 248 -2.58 13.98 17.16
C LEU A 248 -2.86 15.13 18.13
N ALA A 249 -2.90 16.36 17.64
CA ALA A 249 -3.17 17.54 18.46
C ALA A 249 -4.51 17.41 19.19
N LEU A 250 -5.55 16.96 18.49
CA LEU A 250 -6.86 16.70 19.08
C LEU A 250 -6.83 15.52 20.05
N SER A 251 -6.11 14.44 19.73
CA SER A 251 -5.99 13.27 20.63
C SER A 251 -5.37 13.62 21.97
N VAL A 252 -4.32 14.47 21.96
CA VAL A 252 -3.60 14.94 23.16
C VAL A 252 -4.40 16.00 23.92
N ARG A 253 -4.94 17.02 23.21
CA ARG A 253 -5.61 18.17 23.84
C ARG A 253 -6.91 17.81 24.54
N THR A 254 -7.66 16.86 23.99
CA THR A 254 -9.06 16.70 24.39
C THR A 254 -9.26 15.86 25.65
N ILE A 255 -8.29 15.05 26.13
CA ILE A 255 -8.62 13.94 27.05
C ILE A 255 -7.53 13.53 28.06
N ARG A 256 -7.99 13.15 29.26
CA ARG A 256 -7.17 12.61 30.38
C ARG A 256 -6.91 11.09 30.34
N VAL A 257 -7.72 10.30 29.61
CA VAL A 257 -7.64 8.82 29.57
C VAL A 257 -7.60 8.29 28.13
N TRP A 258 -6.55 7.52 27.82
CA TRP A 258 -6.30 6.93 26.51
C TRP A 258 -7.05 5.60 26.33
N SER A 259 -8.04 5.58 25.42
CA SER A 259 -8.69 4.33 25.00
C SER A 259 -7.82 3.57 23.99
N THR A 260 -8.08 2.28 23.81
CA THR A 260 -7.41 1.44 22.81
C THR A 260 -7.57 2.01 21.39
N HIS A 261 -8.79 2.44 21.02
CA HIS A 261 -9.07 3.01 19.69
C HIS A 261 -8.31 4.32 19.46
N ARG A 262 -8.22 5.18 20.48
CA ARG A 262 -7.48 6.43 20.39
C ARG A 262 -5.98 6.20 20.32
N LEU A 263 -5.44 5.30 21.14
CA LEU A 263 -4.04 4.95 21.10
C LEU A 263 -3.67 4.36 19.74
N PHE A 264 -4.53 3.52 19.18
CA PHE A 264 -4.36 2.98 17.82
C PHE A 264 -4.31 4.09 16.78
N ALA A 265 -5.30 4.99 16.78
CA ALA A 265 -5.36 6.09 15.84
C ALA A 265 -4.15 7.04 15.96
N ALA A 266 -3.76 7.41 17.19
CA ALA A 266 -2.58 8.24 17.44
C ALA A 266 -1.30 7.55 16.97
N THR A 267 -1.17 6.24 17.18
CA THR A 267 -0.04 5.46 16.68
C THR A 267 0.02 5.50 15.15
N LEU A 268 -1.12 5.34 14.47
CA LEU A 268 -1.18 5.48 13.01
C LEU A 268 -0.77 6.88 12.57
N PHE A 269 -1.25 7.94 13.23
CA PHE A 269 -0.87 9.31 12.87
C PHE A 269 0.63 9.59 13.04
N VAL A 270 1.27 9.06 14.09
CA VAL A 270 2.74 9.15 14.23
C VAL A 270 3.41 8.46 13.05
N VAL A 271 3.00 7.23 12.71
CA VAL A 271 3.59 6.48 11.60
C VAL A 271 3.34 7.15 10.25
N VAL A 272 2.18 7.80 10.05
CA VAL A 272 1.90 8.62 8.85
C VAL A 272 2.95 9.70 8.66
N LEU A 273 3.26 10.47 9.71
CA LEU A 273 4.24 11.55 9.62
C LEU A 273 5.65 11.02 9.33
N LEU A 274 6.00 9.88 9.93
CA LEU A 274 7.28 9.23 9.69
C LEU A 274 7.39 8.69 8.26
N ILE A 275 6.36 8.00 7.75
CA ILE A 275 6.33 7.49 6.38
C ILE A 275 6.37 8.67 5.41
N ALA A 276 5.54 9.70 5.59
CA ALA A 276 5.53 10.87 4.72
C ALA A 276 6.90 11.56 4.65
N GLY A 277 7.56 11.76 5.80
CA GLY A 277 8.89 12.34 5.87
C GLY A 277 9.96 11.44 5.23
N ALA A 278 9.93 10.14 5.51
CA ALA A 278 10.90 9.18 4.97
C ALA A 278 10.73 8.97 3.46
N SER A 279 9.50 8.87 2.96
CA SER A 279 9.22 8.78 1.52
C SER A 279 9.70 10.03 0.78
N TYR A 280 9.43 11.21 1.31
CA TYR A 280 9.94 12.47 0.74
C TYR A 280 11.48 12.51 0.73
N ARG A 281 12.13 12.01 1.78
CA ARG A 281 13.60 11.91 1.83
C ARG A 281 14.17 10.93 0.81
N LEU A 282 13.49 9.79 0.60
CA LEU A 282 13.93 8.73 -0.31
C LEU A 282 13.77 9.11 -1.79
N GLY A 283 12.61 9.65 -2.18
CA GLY A 283 12.31 9.86 -3.60
C GLY A 283 11.62 11.18 -3.93
N GLY A 284 11.55 12.11 -2.97
CA GLY A 284 10.89 13.40 -3.19
C GLY A 284 9.38 13.28 -3.37
N ILE A 285 8.84 14.09 -4.28
CA ILE A 285 7.43 14.18 -4.63
C ILE A 285 7.12 13.12 -5.70
N ALA A 286 6.48 12.01 -5.30
CA ALA A 286 5.95 10.99 -6.22
C ALA A 286 4.64 10.41 -5.70
N ASP A 287 3.72 10.06 -6.58
CA ASP A 287 2.33 9.67 -6.25
C ASP A 287 2.26 8.38 -5.43
N ARG A 288 3.12 7.42 -5.78
CA ARG A 288 3.28 6.15 -5.06
C ARG A 288 3.60 6.35 -3.57
N TYR A 289 4.34 7.42 -3.23
CA TYR A 289 4.70 7.76 -1.86
C TYR A 289 3.52 8.28 -1.02
N TYR A 290 2.42 8.70 -1.67
CA TYR A 290 1.24 9.21 -0.96
C TYR A 290 0.28 8.11 -0.53
N VAL A 291 0.36 6.93 -1.15
CA VAL A 291 -0.58 5.83 -0.93
C VAL A 291 -0.64 5.44 0.55
N ALA A 292 0.51 5.12 1.15
CA ALA A 292 0.54 4.65 2.53
C ALA A 292 0.17 5.74 3.55
N PRO A 293 0.77 6.96 3.53
CA PRO A 293 0.36 8.05 4.40
C PRO A 293 -1.14 8.35 4.30
N ALA A 294 -1.69 8.43 3.10
CA ALA A 294 -3.09 8.73 2.86
C ALA A 294 -4.04 7.69 3.46
N ALA A 295 -3.82 6.41 3.13
CA ALA A 295 -4.66 5.33 3.60
C ALA A 295 -4.61 5.24 5.13
N LEU A 296 -3.42 5.33 5.72
CA LEU A 296 -3.23 5.27 7.17
C LEU A 296 -3.84 6.48 7.89
N ALA A 297 -3.72 7.69 7.33
CA ALA A 297 -4.34 8.89 7.89
C ALA A 297 -5.86 8.79 7.88
N ALA A 298 -6.45 8.31 6.77
CA ALA A 298 -7.88 8.12 6.65
C ALA A 298 -8.41 7.03 7.61
N ILE A 299 -7.72 5.88 7.71
CA ILE A 299 -8.06 4.80 8.65
C ILE A 299 -7.93 5.30 10.10
N GLY A 300 -6.84 6.00 10.43
CA GLY A 300 -6.64 6.59 11.76
C GLY A 300 -7.74 7.58 12.12
N ALA A 301 -8.12 8.47 11.19
CA ALA A 301 -9.20 9.42 11.38
C ALA A 301 -10.56 8.73 11.57
N LEU A 302 -10.85 7.68 10.80
CA LEU A 302 -12.06 6.87 10.96
C LEU A 302 -12.14 6.26 12.36
N VAL A 303 -11.08 5.63 12.85
CA VAL A 303 -11.08 5.00 14.18
C VAL A 303 -11.15 6.05 15.30
N TRP A 304 -10.46 7.18 15.12
CA TRP A 304 -10.52 8.31 16.05
C TRP A 304 -11.94 8.90 16.15
N LEU A 305 -12.67 8.99 15.03
CA LEU A 305 -14.06 9.44 15.03
C LEU A 305 -14.99 8.48 15.78
N VAL A 306 -14.75 7.17 15.69
CA VAL A 306 -15.51 6.18 16.48
C VAL A 306 -15.30 6.41 17.98
N ASP A 307 -14.06 6.59 18.43
CA ASP A 307 -13.77 6.93 19.84
C ASP A 307 -14.35 8.29 20.25
N THR A 308 -14.42 9.25 19.34
CA THR A 308 -15.00 10.57 19.62
C THR A 308 -16.52 10.49 19.73
N ARG A 309 -17.17 9.67 18.91
CA ARG A 309 -18.63 9.49 18.90
C ARG A 309 -19.18 8.93 20.20
N THR A 310 -18.44 8.05 20.87
CA THR A 310 -18.83 7.52 22.18
C THR A 310 -18.82 8.57 23.28
N ARG A 311 -18.11 9.70 23.07
CA ARG A 311 -17.98 10.79 24.05
C ARG A 311 -18.83 12.02 23.71
N SER A 312 -18.85 12.42 22.44
CA SER A 312 -19.64 13.55 21.96
C SER A 312 -20.17 13.28 20.56
N ALA A 313 -21.45 12.91 20.48
CA ALA A 313 -22.09 12.58 19.22
C ALA A 313 -22.14 13.77 18.23
N ASN A 314 -22.37 14.99 18.72
CA ASN A 314 -22.47 16.18 17.86
C ASN A 314 -21.12 16.58 17.26
N VAL A 315 -20.06 16.59 18.08
CA VAL A 315 -18.69 16.85 17.59
C VAL A 315 -18.29 15.78 16.58
N ALA A 316 -18.55 14.50 16.88
CA ALA A 316 -18.25 13.41 15.96
C ALA A 316 -19.04 13.52 14.65
N LYS A 317 -20.31 13.94 14.67
CA LYS A 317 -21.10 14.18 13.44
C LYS A 317 -20.46 15.24 12.56
N VAL A 318 -20.14 16.42 13.12
CA VAL A 318 -19.52 17.52 12.37
C VAL A 318 -18.18 17.09 11.77
N LEU A 319 -17.33 16.44 12.56
CA LEU A 319 -16.02 15.98 12.10
C LEU A 319 -16.13 14.84 11.08
N THR A 320 -17.16 13.99 11.18
CA THR A 320 -17.44 12.94 10.19
C THR A 320 -17.83 13.56 8.86
N ILE A 321 -18.70 14.58 8.85
CA ILE A 321 -19.08 15.30 7.63
C ILE A 321 -17.86 15.96 7.00
N ALA A 322 -17.05 16.66 7.80
CA ALA A 322 -15.83 17.31 7.32
C ALA A 322 -14.85 16.29 6.71
N LEU A 323 -14.60 15.17 7.41
CA LEU A 323 -13.74 14.10 6.90
C LEU A 323 -14.31 13.45 5.63
N ALA A 324 -15.63 13.23 5.58
CA ALA A 324 -16.27 12.65 4.41
C ALA A 324 -16.09 13.56 3.19
N VAL A 325 -16.25 14.88 3.31
CA VAL A 325 -16.00 15.82 2.21
C VAL A 325 -14.53 15.75 1.77
N VAL A 326 -13.60 15.80 2.72
CA VAL A 326 -12.16 15.77 2.45
C VAL A 326 -11.71 14.47 1.77
N LEU A 327 -12.36 13.34 2.05
CA LEU A 327 -12.03 12.04 1.45
C LEU A 327 -12.81 11.74 0.17
N VAL A 328 -14.12 12.00 0.12
CA VAL A 328 -14.98 11.62 -1.01
C VAL A 328 -14.65 12.43 -2.26
N VAL A 329 -14.35 13.72 -2.14
CA VAL A 329 -14.01 14.57 -3.30
C VAL A 329 -12.79 14.03 -4.05
N PRO A 330 -11.63 13.76 -3.42
CA PRO A 330 -10.50 13.21 -4.15
C PRO A 330 -10.73 11.76 -4.60
N ILE A 331 -11.41 10.92 -3.81
CA ILE A 331 -11.75 9.54 -4.19
C ILE A 331 -12.57 9.51 -5.49
N THR A 332 -13.58 10.37 -5.60
CA THR A 332 -14.45 10.43 -6.79
C THR A 332 -13.71 11.01 -7.99
N ARG A 333 -12.95 12.09 -7.79
CA ARG A 333 -12.20 12.74 -8.88
C ARG A 333 -11.09 11.85 -9.45
N TRP A 334 -10.47 11.03 -8.60
CA TRP A 334 -9.31 10.20 -8.95
C TRP A 334 -9.58 8.72 -8.69
N PHE A 335 -10.81 8.29 -9.02
CA PHE A 335 -11.21 6.90 -8.85
C PHE A 335 -10.52 5.98 -9.85
N PHE A 336 -10.56 6.32 -11.14
CA PHE A 336 -10.00 5.50 -12.22
C PHE A 336 -8.51 5.77 -12.42
N VAL A 337 -7.79 4.76 -12.93
CA VAL A 337 -6.38 4.89 -13.33
C VAL A 337 -6.17 6.01 -14.35
N PHE A 338 -5.10 6.79 -14.16
CA PHE A 338 -4.75 7.93 -15.00
C PHE A 338 -4.11 7.50 -16.31
N PRO A 339 -4.00 8.41 -17.30
CA PRO A 339 -3.37 8.13 -18.59
C PRO A 339 -2.01 7.43 -18.49
N TYR A 340 -1.21 7.73 -17.46
CA TYR A 340 0.09 7.07 -17.22
C TYR A 340 0.05 5.54 -17.27
N LEU A 341 -1.04 4.92 -16.83
CA LEU A 341 -1.21 3.45 -16.81
C LEU A 341 -2.00 2.91 -18.01
N ARG A 342 -2.33 3.75 -19.00
CA ARG A 342 -3.22 3.39 -20.12
C ARG A 342 -2.96 4.13 -21.43
N SER A 343 -1.82 4.81 -21.59
CA SER A 343 -1.53 5.59 -22.80
C SER A 343 -1.06 4.74 -23.97
N ALA A 344 -0.45 3.57 -23.70
CA ALA A 344 -0.01 2.66 -24.75
C ALA A 344 -1.13 1.74 -25.27
N PRO A 345 -0.99 1.16 -26.48
CA PRO A 345 -1.85 0.07 -26.92
C PRO A 345 -1.82 -1.11 -25.93
N SER A 346 -2.86 -1.94 -25.92
CA SER A 346 -2.90 -3.17 -25.12
C SER A 346 -1.68 -4.05 -25.39
N TRP A 347 -1.10 -4.60 -24.32
CA TRP A 347 0.08 -5.45 -24.40
C TRP A 347 -0.13 -6.64 -25.34
N SER A 348 -1.25 -7.36 -25.18
CA SER A 348 -1.60 -8.50 -26.05
C SER A 348 -1.60 -8.11 -27.54
N THR A 349 -2.24 -6.98 -27.87
CA THR A 349 -2.30 -6.48 -29.26
C THR A 349 -0.94 -6.10 -29.82
N GLN A 350 -0.04 -5.55 -29.00
CA GLN A 350 1.32 -5.25 -29.42
C GLN A 350 2.12 -6.52 -29.68
N VAL A 351 1.95 -7.55 -28.83
CA VAL A 351 2.60 -8.86 -28.98
C VAL A 351 2.09 -9.58 -30.22
N ASP A 352 0.78 -9.62 -30.45
CA ASP A 352 0.18 -10.24 -31.63
C ASP A 352 0.70 -9.59 -32.92
N ALA A 353 0.74 -8.25 -32.96
CA ALA A 353 1.26 -7.51 -34.11
C ALA A 353 2.76 -7.73 -34.33
N ALA A 354 3.54 -7.94 -33.26
CA ALA A 354 4.96 -8.27 -33.35
C ALA A 354 5.18 -9.68 -33.89
N GLN A 355 4.43 -10.67 -33.39
CA GLN A 355 4.47 -12.05 -33.86
C GLN A 355 4.12 -12.14 -35.35
N ASP A 356 3.06 -11.47 -35.78
CA ASP A 356 2.64 -11.39 -37.18
C ASP A 356 3.74 -10.88 -38.12
N LYS A 357 4.54 -9.89 -37.69
CA LYS A 357 5.65 -9.33 -38.48
C LYS A 357 6.86 -10.25 -38.50
N CYS A 358 7.16 -10.90 -37.37
CA CYS A 358 8.23 -11.89 -37.27
C CYS A 358 7.93 -13.12 -38.14
N ASP A 359 6.69 -13.61 -38.13
CA ASP A 359 6.28 -14.78 -38.92
C ASP A 359 6.33 -14.52 -40.43
N ARG A 360 6.12 -13.25 -40.85
CA ARG A 360 6.30 -12.82 -42.24
C ARG A 360 7.76 -12.58 -42.63
N GLY A 361 8.70 -12.70 -41.69
CA GLY A 361 10.12 -12.44 -41.90
C GLY A 361 10.46 -10.96 -42.11
N GLU A 362 9.56 -10.03 -41.77
CA GLU A 362 9.75 -8.59 -41.97
C GLU A 362 10.74 -8.01 -40.93
N THR A 363 10.79 -8.58 -39.73
CA THR A 363 11.61 -8.10 -38.61
C THR A 363 12.13 -9.26 -37.76
N THR A 364 13.32 -9.11 -37.16
CA THR A 364 13.90 -10.08 -36.20
C THR A 364 13.79 -9.63 -34.73
N SER A 365 13.39 -8.39 -34.49
CA SER A 365 13.21 -7.78 -33.16
C SER A 365 12.10 -6.73 -33.23
N PHE A 366 11.41 -6.51 -32.11
CA PHE A 366 10.31 -5.56 -32.02
C PHE A 366 10.41 -4.75 -30.72
N GLU A 367 10.02 -3.48 -30.75
CA GLU A 367 9.94 -2.65 -29.55
C GLU A 367 8.48 -2.54 -29.08
N LEU A 368 8.19 -3.07 -27.90
CA LEU A 368 6.91 -2.96 -27.22
C LEU A 368 6.86 -1.69 -26.37
N LEU A 369 5.73 -1.00 -26.38
CA LEU A 369 5.49 0.18 -25.58
C LEU A 369 4.91 -0.20 -24.21
N THR A 370 5.57 0.25 -23.15
CA THR A 370 5.04 0.23 -21.78
C THR A 370 3.95 1.29 -21.61
N SER A 371 3.21 1.23 -20.51
CA SER A 371 2.01 2.04 -20.27
C SER A 371 2.17 3.56 -20.44
N ASN A 372 3.36 4.12 -20.22
CA ASN A 372 3.69 5.55 -20.39
C ASN A 372 4.22 5.91 -21.79
N GLY A 373 4.36 4.92 -22.69
CA GLY A 373 4.88 5.09 -24.04
C GLY A 373 6.39 4.89 -24.19
N GLU A 374 7.11 4.44 -23.16
CA GLU A 374 8.52 4.06 -23.28
C GLU A 374 8.66 2.69 -23.95
N SER A 375 9.62 2.57 -24.88
CA SER A 375 9.87 1.34 -25.63
C SER A 375 10.75 0.35 -24.85
N VAL A 376 10.47 -0.93 -25.05
CA VAL A 376 11.22 -2.07 -24.51
C VAL A 376 11.33 -3.13 -25.61
N THR A 377 12.54 -3.64 -25.84
CA THR A 377 12.83 -4.63 -26.89
C THR A 377 12.51 -6.06 -26.46
#